data_AF-A0A829PD95-F1
#
_entry.id   AF-A0A829PD95-F1
#
_cell.length_a   1.000
_cell.length_b   1.000
_cell.length_c   1.000
_cell.angle_alpha   90.00
_cell.angle_beta   90.00
_cell.angle_gamma   90.00
#
_symmetry.space_group_name_H-M   'P 1'
#
loop_
_entity.id
_entity.type
_entity.pdbx_description
1 polymer ?
#
loop_
_entity_poly.entity_id
_entity_poly.type
_entity_poly.pdbx_seq_one_letter_code
_entity_poly.pdbx_strand_id
1 'polypeptide(L)'
;MNIGELLERASGGYLRATRHRVTLTGAPRISVAYFFNPRLDARIPVLELPPELRDRARGVSADPDDPIHATYGENAWKSRLRAHPDVAAVHGHLDS
;
A
#
# COMPACT_ATOMS: atom_id res chain seq x y z
N MET A 1 14.35 -1.57 -0.80
CA MET A 1 13.13 -1.91 -1.56
C MET A 1 11.96 -1.85 -0.61
N ASN A 2 10.80 -1.34 -1.04
CA ASN A 2 9.58 -1.30 -0.22
C ASN A 2 8.51 -2.16 -0.88
N ILE A 3 7.66 -2.79 -0.07
CA ILE A 3 6.49 -3.55 -0.51
C ILE A 3 5.24 -2.78 -0.09
N GLY A 4 4.27 -2.65 -0.99
CA GLY A 4 3.01 -1.96 -0.74
C GLY A 4 1.91 -2.87 -0.20
N GLU A 5 0.85 -2.25 0.33
CA GLU A 5 -0.36 -2.88 0.90
C GLU A 5 -1.03 -3.89 -0.04
N LEU A 6 -0.98 -3.66 -1.35
CA LEU A 6 -1.65 -4.53 -2.31
C LEU A 6 -0.98 -5.88 -2.46
N LEU A 7 0.35 -5.94 -2.31
CA LEU A 7 1.06 -7.22 -2.36
C LEU A 7 0.89 -7.99 -1.03
N GLU A 8 0.77 -7.26 0.08
CA GLU A 8 0.34 -7.84 1.35
C GLU A 8 -1.05 -8.48 1.22
N ARG A 9 -2.02 -7.75 0.67
CA ARG A 9 -3.37 -8.26 0.43
C ARG A 9 -3.36 -9.46 -0.50
N ALA A 10 -2.66 -9.36 -1.64
CA ALA A 10 -2.58 -10.42 -2.62
C ALA A 10 -1.99 -11.72 -2.03
N SER A 11 -0.98 -11.60 -1.16
CA SER A 11 -0.34 -12.75 -0.51
C SER A 11 -1.04 -13.23 0.76
N GLY A 12 -2.24 -12.72 1.09
CA GLY A 12 -2.95 -13.07 2.31
C GLY A 12 -2.19 -12.69 3.60
N GLY A 13 -1.28 -11.73 3.54
CA GLY A 13 -0.44 -11.33 4.67
C GLY A 13 0.82 -12.17 4.89
N TYR A 14 1.23 -12.98 3.91
CA TYR A 14 2.56 -13.59 3.91
C TYR A 14 3.66 -12.52 3.73
N LEU A 15 3.48 -11.62 2.76
CA LEU A 15 4.29 -10.42 2.63
C LEU A 15 3.68 -9.29 3.46
N ARG A 16 4.54 -8.43 4.01
CA ARG A 16 4.12 -7.25 4.77
C ARG A 16 4.46 -5.96 4.06
N ALA A 17 3.49 -5.07 4.04
CA ALA A 17 3.65 -3.70 3.63
C ALA A 17 4.66 -3.03 4.55
N THR A 18 5.66 -2.42 3.94
CA THR A 18 6.74 -1.76 4.66
C THR A 18 6.43 -0.28 4.79
N ARG A 19 6.49 0.26 6.02
CA ARG A 19 6.45 1.72 6.21
C ARG A 19 7.66 2.35 5.53
N HIS A 20 7.40 3.32 4.66
CA HIS A 20 8.46 4.09 4.02
C HIS A 20 9.14 4.99 5.05
N ARG A 21 10.43 4.77 5.32
CA ARG A 21 11.24 5.61 6.20
C ARG A 21 12.56 5.94 5.51
N VAL A 22 12.94 7.22 5.58
CA VAL A 22 14.24 7.70 5.10
C VAL A 22 15.13 7.93 6.32
N THR A 23 16.30 7.29 6.35
CA THR A 23 17.34 7.56 7.35
C THR A 23 18.42 8.41 6.70
N LEU A 24 18.73 9.55 7.31
CA LEU A 24 19.83 10.42 6.85
C LEU A 24 21.16 9.83 7.32
N THR A 25 22.06 9.56 6.40
CA THR A 25 23.37 8.93 6.68
C THR A 25 24.54 9.91 6.57
N GLY A 26 24.28 11.22 6.49
CA GLY A 26 25.30 12.28 6.39
C GLY A 26 26.05 12.37 5.05
N ALA A 27 26.09 11.28 4.27
CA ALA A 27 26.67 11.25 2.93
C ALA A 27 25.64 11.58 1.83
N PRO A 28 26.02 12.28 0.75
CA PRO A 28 25.16 12.50 -0.40
C PRO A 28 24.74 11.17 -1.04
N ARG A 29 23.45 11.02 -1.33
CA ARG A 29 22.90 9.85 -2.03
C ARG A 29 21.88 10.32 -3.05
N ILE A 30 21.94 9.74 -4.24
CA ILE A 30 20.89 9.86 -5.25
C ILE A 30 19.96 8.65 -5.09
N SER A 31 18.65 8.91 -5.00
CA SER A 31 17.63 7.87 -4.99
C SER A 31 16.64 8.16 -6.10
N VAL A 32 16.32 7.14 -6.89
CA VAL A 32 15.29 7.21 -7.93
C VAL A 32 14.06 6.48 -7.41
N ALA A 33 12.94 7.20 -7.32
CA ALA A 33 11.66 6.59 -7.00
C ALA A 33 11.04 6.04 -8.30
N TYR A 34 10.69 4.77 -8.30
CA TYR A 34 9.98 4.11 -9.41
C TYR A 34 8.75 3.40 -8.86
N PHE A 35 7.61 3.61 -9.51
CA PHE A 35 6.34 3.02 -9.14
C PHE A 35 5.72 2.36 -10.37
N PHE A 36 5.63 1.03 -10.35
CA PHE A 36 4.87 0.27 -11.34
C PHE A 36 3.50 -0.07 -10.76
N ASN A 37 2.44 0.38 -11.43
CA ASN A 37 1.09 0.36 -10.88
C ASN A 37 0.10 -0.27 -11.87
N PRO A 38 -0.89 -1.04 -11.38
CA PRO A 38 -2.02 -1.49 -12.18
C PRO A 38 -2.90 -0.33 -12.69
N ARG A 39 -3.88 -0.67 -13.54
CA ARG A 39 -4.98 0.25 -13.87
C ARG A 39 -5.81 0.58 -12.61
N LEU A 40 -6.43 1.77 -12.57
CA LEU A 40 -7.24 2.21 -11.43
C LEU A 40 -8.43 1.28 -11.13
N ASP A 41 -9.01 0.67 -12.15
CA ASP A 41 -10.12 -0.29 -12.03
C ASP A 41 -9.65 -1.73 -11.75
N ALA A 42 -8.33 -1.98 -11.69
CA ALA A 42 -7.81 -3.32 -11.52
C ALA A 42 -8.14 -3.86 -10.11
N ARG A 43 -8.81 -5.01 -10.07
CA ARG A 43 -9.01 -5.77 -8.84
C ARG A 43 -7.79 -6.64 -8.56
N ILE A 44 -7.25 -6.51 -7.35
CA ILE A 44 -6.05 -7.24 -6.94
C ILE A 44 -6.41 -8.70 -6.65
N PRO A 45 -5.77 -9.67 -7.35
CA PRO A 45 -6.03 -11.08 -7.15
C PRO A 45 -5.48 -11.53 -5.79
N VAL A 46 -6.04 -12.62 -5.27
CA VAL A 46 -5.38 -13.41 -4.21
C VAL A 46 -4.43 -14.37 -4.90
N LEU A 47 -3.18 -14.41 -4.43
CA LEU A 47 -2.16 -15.31 -4.93
C LEU A 47 -2.35 -16.68 -4.30
N GLU A 48 -2.31 -17.72 -5.13
CA GLU A 48 -2.16 -19.08 -4.65
C GLU A 48 -0.72 -19.28 -4.19
N LEU A 49 -0.55 -19.40 -2.87
CA LEU A 49 0.75 -19.66 -2.28
C LEU A 49 0.94 -21.16 -2.03
N PRO A 50 2.17 -21.68 -2.23
CA PRO A 50 2.54 -23.00 -1.74
C PRO A 50 2.20 -23.15 -0.24
N PRO A 51 1.78 -24.36 0.21
CA PRO A 51 1.33 -24.58 1.59
C PRO A 51 2.28 -24.03 2.66
N GLU A 52 3.57 -24.26 2.49
CA GLU A 52 4.63 -23.81 3.41
C GLU A 52 4.72 -22.29 3.57
N LEU A 53 4.31 -21.52 2.55
CA LEU A 53 4.27 -20.05 2.62
C LEU A 53 2.94 -19.57 3.17
N ARG A 54 1.84 -20.21 2.75
CA ARG A 54 0.49 -19.91 3.24
C ARG A 54 0.40 -20.09 4.76
N ASP A 55 0.98 -21.15 5.30
CA ASP A 55 0.94 -21.46 6.73
C ASP A 55 1.76 -20.45 7.57
N ARG A 56 2.63 -19.67 6.92
CA ARG A 56 3.40 -18.57 7.54
C ARG A 56 2.70 -17.22 7.42
N ALA A 57 1.58 -17.13 6.69
CA ALA A 57 0.84 -15.90 6.52
C ALA A 57 0.22 -15.47 7.85
N ARG A 58 0.31 -14.16 8.15
CA ARG A 58 -0.18 -13.59 9.40
C ARG A 58 -1.57 -12.95 9.27
N GLY A 59 -2.26 -13.21 8.15
CA GLY A 59 -3.49 -12.51 7.75
C GLY A 59 -3.22 -11.09 7.25
N VAL A 60 -4.11 -10.49 6.48
CA VAL A 60 -3.95 -9.10 6.00
C VAL A 60 -4.16 -8.11 7.16
N SER A 61 -3.40 -7.02 7.21
CA SER A 61 -3.62 -5.98 8.23
C SER A 61 -5.04 -5.43 8.12
N ALA A 62 -5.73 -5.34 9.26
CA ALA A 62 -7.14 -4.98 9.34
C ALA A 62 -7.32 -3.79 10.29
N ASP A 63 -6.64 -2.68 9.99
CA ASP A 63 -6.86 -1.40 10.67
C ASP A 63 -8.19 -0.80 10.14
N PRO A 64 -9.21 -0.59 10.99
CA PRO A 64 -10.48 0.00 10.57
C PRO A 64 -10.32 1.39 9.98
N ASP A 65 -9.32 2.15 10.42
CA ASP A 65 -9.06 3.52 9.97
C ASP A 65 -8.19 3.57 8.70
N ASP A 66 -7.60 2.44 8.29
CA ASP A 66 -6.75 2.32 7.11
C ASP A 66 -7.01 1.01 6.33
N PRO A 67 -8.26 0.78 5.85
CA PRO A 67 -8.61 -0.47 5.19
C PRO A 67 -7.83 -0.68 3.89
N ILE A 68 -7.41 -1.91 3.64
CA ILE A 68 -6.77 -2.30 2.37
C ILE A 68 -7.85 -2.81 1.41
N HIS A 69 -8.20 -1.98 0.42
CA HIS A 69 -9.26 -2.30 -0.53
C HIS A 69 -8.83 -3.34 -1.58
N ALA A 70 -9.81 -3.97 -2.23
CA ALA A 70 -9.55 -4.94 -3.29
C ALA A 70 -9.18 -4.29 -4.63
N THR A 71 -9.58 -3.04 -4.87
CA THR A 71 -9.33 -2.33 -6.14
C THR A 71 -8.13 -1.41 -6.00
N TYR A 72 -7.28 -1.35 -7.01
CA TYR A 72 -6.09 -0.49 -7.00
C TYR A 72 -6.45 0.99 -6.81
N GLY A 73 -7.44 1.49 -7.53
CA GLY A 73 -7.85 2.89 -7.51
C GLY A 73 -8.33 3.37 -6.14
N GLU A 74 -9.06 2.54 -5.40
CA GLU A 74 -9.49 2.85 -4.03
C GLU A 74 -8.29 3.07 -3.10
N ASN A 75 -7.29 2.20 -3.16
CA ASN A 75 -6.07 2.34 -2.36
C ASN A 75 -5.20 3.51 -2.82
N ALA A 76 -5.11 3.75 -4.13
CA ALA A 76 -4.39 4.90 -4.69
C ALA A 76 -5.05 6.22 -4.24
N TRP A 77 -6.38 6.28 -4.25
CA TRP A 77 -7.17 7.41 -3.78
C TRP A 77 -6.98 7.64 -2.27
N LYS A 78 -7.19 6.60 -1.44
CA LYS A 78 -6.92 6.62 0.01
C LYS A 78 -5.53 7.18 0.32
N SER A 79 -4.51 6.66 -0.37
CA SER A 79 -3.12 7.10 -0.21
C SER A 79 -2.93 8.58 -0.57
N ARG A 80 -3.56 9.07 -1.64
CA ARG A 80 -3.48 10.48 -2.06
C ARG A 80 -4.14 11.42 -1.05
N LEU A 81 -5.34 11.09 -0.58
CA LEU A 81 -6.04 11.87 0.44
C LEU A 81 -5.22 11.97 1.74
N ARG A 82 -4.65 10.84 2.18
CA ARG A 82 -3.80 10.81 3.39
C ARG A 82 -2.50 11.59 3.23
N ALA A 83 -1.90 11.60 2.04
CA ALA A 83 -0.62 12.26 1.80
C ALA A 83 -0.74 13.78 1.61
N HIS A 84 -1.90 14.26 1.17
CA HIS A 84 -2.14 15.67 0.85
C HIS A 84 -3.48 16.15 1.44
N PRO A 85 -3.61 16.18 2.78
CA PRO A 85 -4.86 16.54 3.43
C PRO A 85 -5.31 17.98 3.11
N ASP A 86 -4.37 18.90 2.98
CA ASP A 86 -4.64 20.29 2.57
C ASP A 86 -5.31 20.37 1.18
N VAL A 87 -4.78 19.62 0.22
CA VAL A 87 -5.35 19.52 -1.14
C VAL A 87 -6.73 18.85 -1.08
N ALA A 88 -6.85 17.77 -0.30
CA ALA A 88 -8.13 17.07 -0.12
C ALA A 88 -9.21 18.00 0.47
N ALA A 89 -8.88 18.82 1.46
CA ALA A 89 -9.82 19.79 2.05
C ALA A 89 -10.33 20.81 1.03
N VAL A 90 -9.41 21.43 0.26
CA VAL A 90 -9.77 22.44 -0.76
C VAL A 90 -10.71 21.87 -1.83
N HIS A 91 -10.64 20.57 -2.07
CA HIS A 91 -11.50 19.87 -3.04
C HIS A 91 -12.69 19.13 -2.39
N GLY A 92 -12.96 19.32 -1.10
CA GLY A 92 -14.14 18.75 -0.42
C GLY A 92 -14.07 17.25 -0.19
N HIS A 93 -12.87 16.71 0.08
CA HIS A 93 -12.63 15.28 0.27
C HIS A 93 -12.19 14.88 1.69
N LEU A 94 -12.18 15.82 2.65
CA LEU A 94 -11.88 15.52 4.06
C LEU A 94 -13.11 15.43 4.97
N ASP A 95 -14.29 15.77 4.44
CA ASP A 95 -15.56 15.74 5.20
C ASP A 95 -16.54 14.78 4.52
N SER A 96 -16.62 13.53 5.01
CA SER A 96 -17.68 12.54 4.75
C SER A 96 -17.73 11.51 5.86
#